data_AF-A0A3B0K6K5-F1
#
_entry.id   AF-A0A3B0K6K5-F1
#
_cell.length_a   1.000
_cell.length_b   1.000
_cell.length_c   1.000
_cell.angle_alpha   90.00
_cell.angle_beta   90.00
_cell.angle_gamma   90.00
#
_symmetry.space_group_name_H-M   'P 1'
#
loop_
_entity.id
_entity.type
_entity.pdbx_description
1 polymer ?
#
loop_
_entity_poly.entity_id
_entity_poly.type
_entity_poly.pdbx_seq_one_letter_code
_entity_poly.pdbx_strand_id
1 'polypeptide(L)'
;MDLIKEINEKYMALESEIDQKLDKVHAEELKLERENEKLAKISIHPPPPKVLSYEEALLRNTNTLKSLELAKARLRSRITYSPVEKLLQQALDNYRKELVSLQAKNEVANEAAEEQNLYELVMQNVFEASGKGSDKKQSLAHMKL
;
A
#
# COMPACT_ATOMS: atom_id res chain seq x y z
N MET A 1 -27.30 -23.08 -23.41
CA MET A 1 -26.07 -23.62 -22.80
C MET A 1 -26.35 -23.86 -21.32
N ASP A 2 -25.94 -25.01 -20.79
CA ASP A 2 -26.15 -25.37 -19.38
C ASP A 2 -25.09 -24.69 -18.51
N LEU A 3 -25.45 -23.57 -17.89
CA LEU A 3 -24.56 -22.78 -17.02
C LEU A 3 -23.88 -23.62 -15.93
N ILE A 4 -24.59 -24.62 -15.39
CA ILE A 4 -24.08 -25.54 -14.37
C ILE A 4 -22.94 -26.43 -14.91
N LYS A 5 -23.03 -26.87 -16.18
CA LYS A 5 -21.96 -27.68 -16.79
C LYS A 5 -20.70 -26.86 -17.00
N GLU A 6 -20.82 -25.63 -17.49
CA GLU A 6 -19.67 -24.72 -17.67
C GLU A 6 -18.97 -24.38 -16.35
N ILE A 7 -19.74 -24.20 -15.27
CA ILE A 7 -19.19 -23.97 -13.93
C ILE A 7 -18.39 -25.18 -13.46
N ASN A 8 -18.95 -26.38 -13.59
CA ASN A 8 -18.27 -27.61 -13.18
C ASN A 8 -17.02 -27.88 -14.03
N GLU A 9 -17.07 -27.66 -15.34
CA GLU A 9 -15.90 -27.78 -16.22
C GLU A 9 -14.78 -26.82 -15.82
N LYS A 10 -15.10 -25.57 -15.45
CA LYS A 10 -14.11 -24.62 -14.92
C LYS A 10 -13.51 -25.09 -13.60
N TYR A 11 -14.32 -25.61 -12.67
CA TYR A 11 -13.81 -26.11 -11.39
C TYR A 11 -12.90 -27.32 -11.60
N MET A 12 -13.29 -28.28 -12.46
CA MET A 12 -12.44 -29.44 -12.79
C MET A 12 -11.11 -29.02 -13.44
N ALA A 13 -11.14 -28.01 -14.32
CA ALA A 13 -9.92 -27.48 -14.92
C ALA A 13 -9.01 -26.82 -13.88
N LEU A 14 -9.59 -26.06 -12.94
CA LEU A 14 -8.87 -25.43 -11.83
C LEU A 14 -8.25 -26.46 -10.88
N GLU A 15 -8.99 -27.51 -10.52
CA GLU A 15 -8.48 -28.60 -9.69
C GLU A 15 -7.29 -29.29 -10.36
N SER A 16 -7.41 -29.63 -11.65
CA SER A 16 -6.29 -30.21 -12.40
C SER A 16 -5.08 -29.29 -12.49
N GLU A 17 -5.30 -27.97 -12.63
CA GLU A 17 -4.21 -27.00 -12.65
C GLU A 17 -3.50 -26.90 -11.29
N ILE A 18 -4.26 -26.99 -10.19
CA ILE A 18 -3.74 -27.00 -8.83
C ILE A 18 -2.90 -28.26 -8.59
N ASP A 19 -3.42 -29.43 -8.96
CA ASP A 19 -2.70 -30.70 -8.82
C ASP A 19 -1.38 -30.67 -9.61
N GLN A 20 -1.41 -30.19 -10.85
CA GLN A 20 -0.19 -30.05 -11.66
C GLN A 20 0.82 -29.07 -11.04
N LYS A 21 0.36 -28.01 -10.37
CA LYS A 21 1.24 -27.07 -9.67
C LYS A 21 1.85 -27.72 -8.43
N LEU A 22 1.08 -28.49 -7.67
CA LEU A 22 1.56 -29.23 -6.50
C LEU A 22 2.61 -30.28 -6.87
N ASP A 23 2.36 -31.05 -7.95
CA ASP A 23 3.32 -32.03 -8.45
C ASP A 23 4.65 -31.39 -8.87
N LYS A 24 4.59 -30.22 -9.52
CA LYS A 24 5.79 -29.46 -9.90
C LYS A 24 6.56 -28.98 -8.67
N VAL A 25 5.86 -28.44 -7.67
CA VAL A 25 6.48 -28.01 -6.41
C VAL A 25 7.18 -29.17 -5.72
N HIS A 26 6.50 -30.31 -5.56
CA HIS A 26 7.12 -31.50 -4.96
C HIS A 26 8.32 -32.03 -5.75
N ALA A 27 8.24 -32.03 -7.08
CA ALA A 27 9.38 -32.43 -7.91
C ALA A 27 10.59 -31.48 -7.75
N GLU A 28 10.34 -30.17 -7.58
CA GLU A 28 11.37 -29.17 -7.34
C GLU A 28 11.96 -29.29 -5.93
N GLU A 29 11.12 -29.50 -4.90
CA GLU A 29 11.55 -29.74 -3.52
C GLU A 29 12.46 -30.98 -3.42
N LEU A 30 12.07 -32.09 -4.04
CA LEU A 30 12.86 -33.32 -4.04
C LEU A 30 14.21 -33.15 -4.77
N LYS A 31 14.24 -32.35 -5.85
CA LYS A 31 15.50 -32.00 -6.53
C LYS A 31 16.39 -31.17 -5.61
N LEU A 32 15.82 -30.17 -4.95
CA LEU A 32 16.55 -29.29 -4.03
C LEU A 32 17.11 -30.06 -2.84
N GLU A 33 16.34 -30.98 -2.26
CA GLU A 33 16.79 -31.83 -1.15
C GLU A 33 17.99 -32.70 -1.56
N ARG A 34 17.92 -33.34 -2.74
CA ARG A 34 19.05 -34.11 -3.29
C ARG A 34 20.28 -33.27 -3.57
N GLU A 35 20.11 -32.03 -4.03
CA GLU A 35 21.23 -31.10 -4.22
C GLU A 35 21.84 -30.67 -2.88
N ASN A 36 21.01 -30.37 -1.88
CA ASN A 36 21.46 -30.03 -0.54
C ASN A 36 22.21 -31.18 0.13
N GLU A 37 21.76 -32.43 -0.03
CA GLU A 37 22.49 -33.61 0.46
C GLU A 37 23.87 -33.75 -0.19
N LYS A 38 23.98 -33.50 -1.50
CA LYS A 38 25.27 -33.52 -2.20
C LYS A 38 26.19 -32.43 -1.66
N LEU A 39 25.67 -31.22 -1.46
CA LEU A 39 26.43 -30.10 -0.89
C LEU A 39 26.85 -30.39 0.57
N ALA A 40 25.97 -31.00 1.37
CA ALA A 40 26.28 -31.41 2.74
C ALA A 40 27.40 -32.47 2.77
N LYS A 41 27.37 -33.46 1.86
CA LYS A 41 28.44 -34.47 1.71
C LYS A 41 29.77 -33.83 1.31
N ILE A 42 29.75 -32.83 0.43
CA ILE A 42 30.95 -32.06 0.03
C ILE A 42 31.46 -31.19 1.20
N SER A 43 30.57 -30.70 2.08
CA SER A 43 30.94 -29.93 3.27
C SER A 43 31.71 -30.76 4.31
N ILE A 44 31.34 -32.04 4.49
CA ILE A 44 32.02 -32.95 5.42
C ILE A 44 33.44 -33.29 4.95
N HIS A 45 33.67 -33.31 3.64
CA HIS A 45 34.98 -33.54 3.04
C HIS A 45 35.30 -32.45 2.02
N PRO A 46 35.73 -31.25 2.44
CA PRO A 46 36.00 -30.18 1.51
C PRO A 46 37.13 -30.62 0.57
N PRO A 47 36.92 -30.58 -0.75
CA PRO A 47 38.00 -30.87 -1.69
C PRO A 47 39.14 -29.88 -1.47
N PRO A 48 40.40 -30.29 -1.74
CA PRO A 48 41.53 -29.38 -1.63
C PRO A 48 41.29 -28.13 -2.48
N PRO A 49 41.66 -26.93 -2.00
CA PRO A 49 41.40 -25.69 -2.70
C PRO A 49 42.00 -25.77 -4.11
N LYS A 50 41.13 -25.74 -5.12
CA LYS A 50 41.54 -25.77 -6.51
C LYS A 50 42.28 -24.47 -6.81
N VAL A 51 43.59 -24.56 -7.02
CA VAL A 51 44.40 -23.42 -7.45
C VAL A 51 44.07 -23.17 -8.92
N LEU A 52 43.33 -22.10 -9.18
CA LEU A 52 42.93 -21.68 -10.52
C LEU A 52 44.08 -20.92 -11.18
N SER A 53 44.22 -21.05 -12.49
CA SER A 53 45.07 -20.14 -13.25
C SER A 53 44.47 -18.71 -13.25
N TYR A 54 45.27 -17.71 -13.61
CA TYR A 54 44.79 -16.32 -13.69
C TYR A 54 43.59 -16.17 -14.63
N GLU A 55 43.64 -16.80 -15.81
CA GLU A 55 42.57 -16.75 -16.80
C GLU A 55 41.30 -17.45 -16.29
N GLU A 56 41.44 -18.61 -15.65
CA GLU A 56 40.32 -19.33 -15.05
C GLU A 56 39.68 -18.52 -13.90
N ALA A 57 40.49 -17.87 -13.07
CA ALA A 57 40.02 -17.01 -12.00
C ALA A 57 39.28 -15.78 -12.55
N LEU A 58 39.79 -15.18 -13.63
CA LEU A 58 39.15 -14.06 -14.31
C LEU A 58 37.79 -14.47 -14.91
N LEU A 59 37.72 -15.62 -15.59
CA LEU A 59 36.48 -16.16 -16.13
C LEU A 59 35.47 -16.47 -15.02
N ARG A 60 35.92 -17.08 -13.91
CA ARG A 60 35.07 -17.32 -12.74
C ARG A 60 34.51 -16.01 -12.18
N ASN A 61 35.38 -15.03 -11.93
CA ASN A 61 34.98 -13.74 -11.36
C ASN A 61 34.00 -12.98 -12.24
N THR A 62 34.21 -12.97 -13.56
CA THR A 62 33.28 -12.32 -14.50
C THR A 62 31.89 -12.98 -14.48
N ASN A 63 31.83 -14.31 -14.45
CA ASN A 63 30.56 -15.04 -14.34
C ASN A 63 29.88 -14.85 -12.98
N THR A 64 30.65 -14.86 -11.90
CA THR A 64 30.14 -14.54 -10.56
C THR A 64 29.57 -13.12 -10.53
N LEU A 65 30.27 -12.14 -11.09
CA LEU A 65 29.82 -10.75 -11.13
C LEU A 65 28.49 -10.62 -11.89
N LYS A 66 28.39 -11.19 -13.09
CA LYS A 66 27.13 -11.22 -13.87
C LYS A 66 25.97 -11.84 -13.08
N SER A 67 26.25 -12.93 -12.35
CA SER A 67 25.24 -13.61 -11.54
C SER A 67 24.77 -12.74 -10.36
N LEU A 68 25.68 -12.02 -9.72
CA LEU A 68 25.36 -11.09 -8.64
C LEU A 68 24.56 -9.88 -9.14
N GLU A 69 24.88 -9.35 -10.30
CA GLU A 69 24.13 -8.25 -10.93
C GLU A 69 22.69 -8.68 -11.25
N LEU A 70 22.51 -9.89 -11.78
CA LEU A 70 21.18 -10.45 -12.04
C LEU A 70 20.40 -10.68 -10.75
N ALA A 71 21.03 -11.23 -9.72
CA ALA A 71 20.40 -11.44 -8.41
C ALA A 71 19.97 -10.10 -7.78
N LYS A 72 20.83 -9.07 -7.86
CA LYS A 72 20.54 -7.71 -7.41
C LYS A 72 19.34 -7.13 -8.16
N ALA A 73 19.27 -7.28 -9.48
CA ALA A 73 18.14 -6.81 -10.28
C ALA A 73 16.83 -7.52 -9.89
N ARG A 74 16.87 -8.84 -9.68
CA ARG A 74 15.72 -9.62 -9.21
C ARG A 74 15.23 -9.19 -7.84
N LEU A 75 16.14 -8.99 -6.89
CA LEU A 75 15.79 -8.51 -5.55
C LEU A 75 15.15 -7.12 -5.61
N ARG A 76 15.73 -6.19 -6.37
CA ARG A 76 15.11 -4.88 -6.60
C ARG A 76 13.70 -5.01 -7.18
N SER A 77 13.53 -5.82 -8.22
CA SER A 77 12.20 -6.06 -8.81
C SER A 77 11.21 -6.62 -7.79
N ARG A 78 11.61 -7.62 -6.99
CA ARG A 78 10.75 -8.20 -5.94
C ARG A 78 10.38 -7.19 -4.86
N ILE A 79 11.30 -6.32 -4.47
CA ILE A 79 11.06 -5.29 -3.45
C ILE A 79 10.13 -4.20 -4.02
N THR A 80 10.45 -3.66 -5.20
CA THR A 80 9.70 -2.55 -5.81
C THR A 80 8.34 -2.96 -6.39
N TYR A 81 8.19 -4.21 -6.83
CA TYR A 81 6.94 -4.71 -7.43
C TYR A 81 6.27 -5.79 -6.58
N SER A 82 6.45 -5.73 -5.26
CA SER A 82 5.70 -6.58 -4.33
C SER A 82 4.22 -6.19 -4.32
N PRO A 83 3.27 -7.15 -4.23
CA PRO A 83 1.86 -6.86 -3.94
C PRO A 83 1.69 -5.97 -2.71
N VAL A 84 2.55 -6.12 -1.70
CA VAL A 84 2.54 -5.30 -0.48
C VAL A 84 2.92 -3.85 -0.77
N GLU A 85 3.90 -3.62 -1.64
CA GLU A 85 4.32 -2.27 -2.04
C GLU A 85 3.19 -1.54 -2.78
N LYS A 86 2.44 -2.26 -3.63
CA LYS A 86 1.25 -1.70 -4.29
C LYS A 86 0.17 -1.29 -3.29
N LEU A 87 -0.08 -2.12 -2.28
CA LEU A 87 -1.06 -1.81 -1.22
C LEU A 87 -0.61 -0.59 -0.41
N LEU A 88 0.67 -0.50 -0.05
CA LEU A 88 1.26 0.66 0.63
C LEU A 88 1.15 1.93 -0.20
N GLN A 89 1.48 1.87 -1.49
CA GLN A 89 1.37 3.00 -2.41
C GLN A 89 -0.09 3.48 -2.51
N GLN A 90 -1.04 2.56 -2.63
CA GLN A 90 -2.47 2.89 -2.67
C GLN A 90 -2.96 3.51 -1.36
N ALA A 91 -2.51 2.99 -0.21
CA ALA A 91 -2.84 3.55 1.10
C ALA A 91 -2.29 4.98 1.26
N LEU A 92 -1.05 5.23 0.84
CA LEU A 92 -0.45 6.57 0.83
C LEU A 92 -1.22 7.54 -0.07
N ASP A 93 -1.59 7.10 -1.26
CA ASP A 93 -2.35 7.94 -2.20
C ASP A 93 -3.75 8.26 -1.68
N ASN A 94 -4.41 7.29 -1.03
CA ASN A 94 -5.70 7.51 -0.37
C ASN A 94 -5.59 8.50 0.79
N TYR A 95 -4.59 8.34 1.66
CA TYR A 95 -4.35 9.26 2.77
C TYR A 95 -4.07 10.69 2.28
N ARG A 96 -3.28 10.86 1.22
CA ARG A 96 -3.03 12.17 0.61
C ARG A 96 -4.30 12.80 0.05
N LYS A 97 -5.13 12.02 -0.65
CA LYS A 97 -6.43 12.49 -1.16
C LYS A 97 -7.35 12.91 -0.02
N GLU A 98 -7.39 12.13 1.05
CA GLU A 98 -8.21 12.43 2.22
C GLU A 98 -7.75 13.73 2.89
N LEU A 99 -6.45 13.93 3.09
CA LEU A 99 -5.90 15.19 3.61
C LEU A 99 -6.30 16.41 2.77
N VAL A 100 -6.14 16.33 1.44
CA VAL A 100 -6.55 17.42 0.53
C VAL A 100 -8.06 17.66 0.63
N SER A 101 -8.86 16.60 0.69
CA SER A 101 -10.31 16.72 0.81
C SER A 101 -10.74 17.36 2.15
N LEU A 102 -10.01 17.09 3.24
CA LEU A 102 -10.26 17.69 4.55
C LEU A 102 -9.84 19.15 4.58
N GLN A 103 -8.72 19.50 3.96
CA GLN A 103 -8.29 20.90 3.81
C GLN A 103 -9.32 21.71 3.01
N ALA A 104 -9.78 21.20 1.86
CA ALA A 104 -10.81 21.84 1.07
C ALA A 104 -12.15 21.98 1.83
N LYS A 105 -12.54 20.98 2.62
CA LYS A 105 -13.74 21.07 3.47
C LYS A 105 -13.61 22.11 4.58
N ASN A 106 -12.43 22.24 5.18
CA ASN A 106 -12.17 23.26 6.21
C ASN A 106 -12.21 24.68 5.63
N GLU A 107 -11.71 24.88 4.42
CA GLU A 107 -11.79 26.18 3.72
C GLU A 107 -13.24 26.57 3.45
N VAL A 108 -14.04 25.66 2.88
CA VAL A 108 -15.46 25.89 2.62
C VAL A 108 -16.27 26.11 3.91
N ALA A 109 -15.95 25.38 4.98
CA ALA A 109 -16.60 25.56 6.28
C ALA A 109 -16.29 26.91 6.91
N ASN A 110 -15.05 27.41 6.76
CA ASN A 110 -14.67 28.73 7.23
C ASN A 110 -15.36 29.84 6.42
N GLU A 111 -15.39 29.73 5.09
CA GLU A 111 -16.09 30.70 4.23
C GLU A 111 -17.58 30.80 4.58
N ALA A 112 -18.24 29.66 4.80
CA ALA A 112 -19.64 29.63 5.21
C ALA A 112 -19.88 30.25 6.60
N ALA A 113 -18.94 30.07 7.54
CA ALA A 113 -19.00 30.68 8.86
C ALA A 113 -18.77 32.20 8.80
N GLU A 114 -17.86 32.66 7.95
CA GLU A 114 -17.62 34.09 7.71
C GLU A 114 -18.85 34.76 7.07
N GLU A 115 -19.48 34.10 6.10
CA GLU A 115 -20.69 34.60 5.44
C GLU A 115 -21.88 34.71 6.42
N GLN A 116 -22.04 33.74 7.32
CA GLN A 116 -23.04 33.80 8.39
C GLN A 116 -22.79 34.95 9.37
N ASN A 117 -21.54 35.15 9.79
CA ASN A 117 -21.16 36.26 10.67
C ASN A 117 -21.41 37.62 10.00
N LEU A 118 -21.10 37.75 8.71
CA LEU A 118 -21.38 38.97 7.93
C LEU A 118 -22.87 39.25 7.82
N TYR A 119 -23.69 38.22 7.58
CA TYR A 119 -25.14 38.35 7.53
C TYR A 119 -25.72 38.81 8.87
N GLU A 120 -25.25 38.24 9.99
CA GLU A 120 -25.68 38.64 11.33
C GLU A 120 -25.32 40.10 11.63
N LEU A 121 -24.10 40.52 11.29
CA LEU A 121 -23.64 41.90 11.46
C LEU A 121 -24.46 42.90 10.63
N VAL A 122 -24.77 42.56 9.38
CA VAL A 122 -25.61 43.41 8.51
C VAL A 122 -27.02 43.52 9.06
N MET A 123 -27.62 42.40 9.49
CA MET A 123 -28.96 42.40 10.09
C MET A 123 -28.99 43.25 11.36
N GLN A 124 -27.98 43.13 12.22
CA GLN A 124 -27.87 43.94 13.43
C GLN A 124 -27.78 45.44 13.11
N ASN A 125 -26.93 45.83 12.16
CA ASN A 125 -26.82 47.22 11.72
C ASN A 125 -28.14 47.75 11.12
N VAL A 126 -28.90 46.92 10.40
CA VAL A 126 -30.23 47.29 9.87
C VAL A 126 -31.26 47.46 11.00
N PHE A 127 -31.23 46.62 12.03
CA PHE A 127 -32.08 46.78 13.21
C PHE A 127 -31.75 48.05 14.00
N GLU A 128 -30.47 48.36 14.16
CA GLU A 128 -29.99 49.58 14.82
C GLU A 128 -30.36 50.83 14.00
N ALA A 129 -30.19 50.80 12.67
CA ALA A 129 -30.55 51.91 11.77
C ALA A 129 -32.07 52.10 11.63
N SER A 130 -32.87 51.04 11.73
CA SER A 130 -34.34 51.13 11.67
C SER A 130 -34.99 51.60 12.99
N GLY A 131 -34.18 51.91 14.01
CA GLY A 131 -34.65 52.52 15.26
C GLY A 131 -35.52 51.61 16.15
N LYS A 132 -35.60 50.31 15.86
CA LYS A 132 -36.41 49.34 16.63
C LYS A 132 -35.67 48.75 17.84
N GLY A 133 -34.60 49.41 18.29
CA GLY A 133 -33.61 48.84 19.20
C GLY A 133 -33.56 49.45 20.61
N SER A 134 -34.67 49.69 21.30
CA SER A 134 -34.68 49.74 22.78
C SER A 134 -36.10 49.89 23.34
N ASP A 135 -36.66 48.82 23.94
CA ASP A 135 -37.76 48.97 24.92
C ASP A 135 -37.98 47.74 25.84
N LYS A 136 -36.96 46.92 26.12
CA LYS A 136 -37.13 45.73 27.01
C LYS A 136 -36.05 45.47 28.06
N LYS A 137 -35.24 46.44 28.48
CA LYS A 137 -34.21 46.21 29.52
C LYS A 137 -34.26 47.09 30.78
N GLN A 138 -35.33 47.86 31.06
CA GLN A 138 -35.38 48.70 32.27
C GLN A 138 -36.52 48.47 33.28
N SER A 139 -37.42 47.50 33.14
CA SER A 139 -38.53 47.35 34.11
C SER A 139 -38.36 46.28 35.20
N LEU A 140 -37.30 45.45 35.22
CA LEU A 140 -37.19 44.38 36.23
C LEU A 140 -36.36 44.72 37.48
N ALA A 141 -36.02 45.99 37.71
CA ALA A 141 -35.18 46.42 38.83
C ALA A 141 -35.92 47.14 39.98
N HIS A 142 -37.25 47.36 39.89
CA HIS A 142 -38.03 47.97 40.98
C HIS A 142 -39.27 47.15 41.34
N MET A 143 -39.03 46.00 41.99
CA MET A 143 -39.99 45.41 42.94
C MET A 143 -39.20 44.68 44.04
N LYS A 144 -38.53 45.46 44.87
CA LYS A 144 -38.19 45.07 46.24
C LYS A 144 -38.73 46.17 47.16
N LEU A 145 -39.88 45.88 47.76
CA LEU A 145 -40.25 46.13 49.16
C LEU A 145 -41.64 45.51 49.37
#